data_AF-A0A961WLM8-F1
#
_entry.id   AF-A0A961WLM8-F1
#
_cell.length_a   1.000
_cell.length_b   1.000
_cell.length_c   1.000
_cell.angle_alpha   90.00
_cell.angle_beta   90.00
_cell.angle_gamma   90.00
#
_symmetry.space_group_name_H-M   'P 1'
#
loop_
_entity.id
_entity.type
_entity.pdbx_description
1 polymer ?
#
loop_
_entity_poly.entity_id
_entity_poly.type
_entity_poly.pdbx_seq_one_letter_code
_entity_poly.pdbx_strand_id
1 'polypeptide(L)'
;MTKKKTSPPEKTTKTAATAPPATTAGPDAEGRDWIDAELEDAFDEELELEIDDHRAPFDIKELVAKRKKSEIDRKTYFRELFRLQTELIKLQDWVQHTGYRLVVVFEGRDAAGKGGVIKRITQRLNPRVCRVVALPAPTDREKRQWYFQRYVPHLPASGEIVLLDRSWYNRAGVERV
;
A
#
# COMPACT_ATOMS: atom_id res chain seq x y z
N MET A 1 33.23 -59.75 47.63
CA MET A 1 33.94 -58.54 47.14
C MET A 1 32.94 -57.78 46.26
N THR A 2 32.53 -56.52 46.43
CA THR A 2 33.03 -55.36 47.20
C THR A 2 31.91 -54.32 47.30
N LYS A 3 31.60 -53.92 48.55
CA LYS A 3 31.14 -52.63 49.10
C LYS A 3 30.05 -51.77 48.40
N LYS A 4 28.87 -51.71 49.07
CA LYS A 4 28.20 -50.54 49.72
C LYS A 4 28.53 -49.13 49.20
N LYS A 5 27.49 -48.33 48.91
CA LYS A 5 27.18 -47.07 49.63
C LYS A 5 25.78 -46.53 49.28
N THR A 6 25.06 -46.17 50.34
CA THR A 6 23.74 -45.53 50.43
C THR A 6 23.86 -44.00 50.55
N SER A 7 22.72 -43.31 50.34
CA SER A 7 22.30 -41.92 50.71
C SER A 7 22.33 -40.89 49.56
N PRO A 8 21.49 -39.81 49.58
CA PRO A 8 20.13 -39.61 50.14
C PRO A 8 19.13 -39.03 49.08
N PRO A 9 17.82 -38.82 49.38
CA PRO A 9 16.92 -38.12 48.47
C PRO A 9 16.89 -36.61 48.76
N GLU A 10 17.19 -35.78 47.75
CA GLU A 10 17.13 -34.32 47.87
C GLU A 10 16.06 -33.73 46.95
N LYS A 11 15.23 -32.86 47.53
CA LYS A 11 14.08 -32.19 46.93
C LYS A 11 14.55 -31.01 46.07
N THR A 12 14.06 -30.93 44.83
CA THR A 12 14.06 -29.69 44.02
C THR A 12 12.79 -29.70 43.15
N THR A 13 11.76 -29.01 43.61
CA THR A 13 11.27 -27.70 43.12
C THR A 13 10.47 -27.77 41.81
N LYS A 14 9.20 -27.41 41.94
CA LYS A 14 8.21 -27.13 40.90
C LYS A 14 8.81 -26.32 39.75
N THR A 15 8.62 -26.79 38.51
CA THR A 15 8.62 -25.93 37.33
C THR A 15 7.18 -25.89 36.81
N ALA A 16 6.44 -24.88 37.22
CA ALA A 16 5.21 -24.50 36.55
C ALA A 16 5.59 -23.91 35.18
N ALA A 17 5.01 -24.45 34.12
CA ALA A 17 5.16 -23.92 32.76
C ALA A 17 4.54 -22.52 32.71
N THR A 18 5.38 -21.49 32.62
CA THR A 18 4.96 -20.14 32.29
C THR A 18 4.73 -20.09 30.78
N ALA A 19 3.49 -19.84 30.38
CA ALA A 19 3.13 -19.51 28.99
C ALA A 19 3.94 -18.29 28.51
N PRO A 20 4.31 -18.20 27.22
CA PRO A 20 5.00 -17.02 26.71
C PRO A 20 4.07 -15.79 26.86
N PRO A 21 4.60 -14.63 27.32
CA PRO A 21 3.79 -13.44 27.46
C PRO A 21 3.36 -12.95 26.07
N ALA A 22 2.07 -12.69 25.93
CA ALA A 22 1.52 -11.96 24.80
C ALA A 22 2.08 -10.53 24.83
N THR A 23 3.06 -10.24 23.97
CA THR A 23 3.54 -8.87 23.76
C THR A 23 2.58 -8.14 22.82
N THR A 24 1.59 -7.47 23.41
CA THR A 24 0.96 -6.29 22.81
C THR A 24 1.78 -5.07 23.20
N ALA A 25 2.85 -4.79 22.46
CA ALA A 25 3.57 -3.51 22.56
C ALA A 25 3.02 -2.57 21.48
N GLY A 26 2.41 -1.46 21.90
CA GLY A 26 2.15 -0.32 21.01
C GLY A 26 3.48 0.30 20.57
N PRO A 27 3.48 1.16 19.53
CA PRO A 27 4.72 1.64 18.92
C PRO A 27 5.57 2.42 19.93
N ASP A 28 6.80 1.96 20.11
CA ASP A 28 7.84 2.51 20.99
C ASP A 28 8.25 3.93 20.55
N ALA A 29 8.81 4.72 21.46
CA ALA A 29 9.16 6.14 21.24
C ALA A 29 10.14 6.35 20.06
N GLU A 30 11.02 5.39 19.79
CA GLU A 30 11.95 5.40 18.65
C GLU A 30 11.22 5.29 17.29
N GLY A 31 10.10 4.56 17.25
CA GLY A 31 9.27 4.46 16.05
C GLY A 31 8.50 5.74 15.74
N ARG A 32 8.27 6.61 16.74
CA ARG A 32 7.62 7.92 16.53
C ARG A 32 8.59 8.91 15.89
N ASP A 33 9.84 8.91 16.33
CA ASP A 33 10.90 9.80 15.83
C ASP A 33 11.21 9.55 14.34
N TRP A 34 11.27 8.28 13.93
CA TRP A 34 11.44 7.93 12.50
C TRP A 34 10.22 8.31 11.65
N ILE A 35 8.99 8.10 12.17
CA ILE A 35 7.76 8.51 11.46
C ILE A 35 7.71 10.03 11.31
N ASP A 36 8.12 10.79 12.33
CA ASP A 36 8.15 12.25 12.30
C ASP A 36 9.20 12.78 11.30
N ALA A 37 10.38 12.16 11.22
CA ALA A 37 11.38 12.48 10.20
C ALA A 37 10.89 12.14 8.77
N GLU A 38 10.29 10.95 8.57
CA GLU A 38 9.73 10.56 7.27
C GLU A 38 8.51 11.43 6.89
N LEU A 39 7.75 11.90 7.88
CA LEU A 39 6.70 12.91 7.72
C LEU A 39 7.29 14.20 7.17
N GLU A 40 8.33 14.74 7.79
CA GLU A 40 9.03 15.94 7.31
C GLU A 40 9.54 15.76 5.89
N ASP A 41 10.23 14.65 5.60
CA ASP A 41 10.73 14.35 4.26
C ASP A 41 9.60 14.25 3.21
N ALA A 42 8.47 13.61 3.53
CA ALA A 42 7.34 13.52 2.61
C ALA A 42 6.56 14.83 2.47
N PHE A 43 6.56 15.69 3.50
CA PHE A 43 6.06 17.05 3.38
C PHE A 43 6.91 17.85 2.40
N ASP A 44 8.23 17.76 2.54
CA ASP A 44 9.18 18.47 1.69
C ASP A 44 9.12 17.94 0.25
N GLU A 45 9.07 16.62 0.03
CA GLU A 45 8.92 16.02 -1.31
C GLU A 45 7.58 16.40 -1.98
N GLU A 46 6.47 16.41 -1.22
CA GLU A 46 5.19 16.86 -1.77
C GLU A 46 5.20 18.36 -2.09
N LEU A 47 5.82 19.17 -1.24
CA LEU A 47 5.97 20.61 -1.47
C LEU A 47 6.85 20.89 -2.69
N GLU A 48 7.95 20.18 -2.86
CA GLU A 48 8.84 20.28 -4.02
C GLU A 48 8.13 19.88 -5.32
N LEU A 49 7.37 18.78 -5.32
CA LEU A 49 6.57 18.36 -6.47
C LEU A 49 5.46 19.37 -6.80
N GLU A 50 4.84 19.99 -5.79
CA GLU A 50 3.89 21.09 -6.01
C GLU A 50 4.58 22.33 -6.59
N ILE A 51 5.84 22.61 -6.24
CA ILE A 51 6.61 23.74 -6.76
C ILE A 51 7.11 23.49 -8.20
N ASP A 52 7.50 22.26 -8.55
CA ASP A 52 8.08 21.95 -9.86
C ASP A 52 7.02 21.91 -10.99
N ASP A 53 5.78 21.50 -10.67
CA ASP A 53 4.59 21.60 -11.55
C ASP A 53 4.17 23.07 -11.80
N HIS A 54 4.80 24.00 -11.09
CA HIS A 54 4.47 25.41 -10.98
C HIS A 54 5.57 26.33 -11.52
N ARG A 55 6.22 25.97 -12.65
CA ARG A 55 6.99 26.91 -13.50
C ARG A 55 6.11 27.96 -14.21
N ALA A 56 5.16 28.56 -13.50
CA ALA A 56 4.32 29.66 -13.96
C ALA A 56 4.61 30.92 -13.14
N PRO A 57 4.99 32.05 -13.76
CA PRO A 57 5.41 33.27 -13.06
C PRO A 57 4.24 34.11 -12.53
N PHE A 58 3.18 33.50 -11.99
CA PHE A 58 2.05 34.23 -11.39
C PHE A 58 1.41 33.49 -10.20
N ASP A 59 1.31 34.23 -9.09
CA ASP A 59 0.52 34.06 -7.86
C ASP A 59 -0.07 32.67 -7.52
N ILE A 60 0.82 31.68 -7.39
CA ILE A 60 0.49 30.33 -6.88
C ILE A 60 -0.10 30.38 -5.47
N LYS A 61 0.27 31.38 -4.66
CA LYS A 61 -0.27 31.56 -3.31
C LYS A 61 -1.79 31.68 -3.32
N GLU A 62 -2.38 32.38 -4.29
CA GLU A 62 -3.83 32.56 -4.38
C GLU A 62 -4.57 31.30 -4.85
N LEU A 63 -3.96 30.53 -5.76
CA LEU A 63 -4.52 29.26 -6.26
C LEU A 63 -4.44 28.14 -5.20
N VAL A 64 -3.33 28.07 -4.47
CA VAL A 64 -3.17 27.17 -3.32
C VAL A 64 -4.12 27.56 -2.18
N ALA A 65 -4.32 28.86 -1.93
CA ALA A 65 -5.30 29.35 -0.95
C ALA A 65 -6.76 29.06 -1.35
N LYS A 66 -7.06 28.99 -2.66
CA LYS A 66 -8.37 28.59 -3.19
C LYS A 66 -8.59 27.07 -3.19
N ARG A 67 -7.55 26.26 -2.98
CA ARG A 67 -7.69 24.81 -2.85
C ARG A 67 -8.47 24.53 -1.56
N LYS A 68 -9.65 23.91 -1.68
CA LYS A 68 -10.52 23.54 -0.55
C LYS A 68 -9.65 23.00 0.60
N LYS A 69 -9.73 23.66 1.76
CA LYS A 69 -9.12 23.18 3.01
C LYS A 69 -9.50 21.72 3.18
N SER A 70 -8.53 20.81 3.18
CA SER A 70 -8.80 19.38 3.37
C SER A 70 -9.52 19.21 4.69
N GLU A 71 -10.56 18.37 4.72
CA GLU A 71 -11.28 18.08 5.96
C GLU A 71 -10.39 17.38 6.99
N ILE A 72 -9.33 16.72 6.52
CA ILE A 72 -8.34 16.01 7.33
C ILE A 72 -7.09 16.88 7.49
N ASP A 73 -6.60 16.97 8.72
CA ASP A 73 -5.31 17.59 9.04
C ASP A 73 -4.16 16.87 8.30
N ARG A 74 -3.23 17.64 7.73
CA ARG A 74 -2.18 17.11 6.84
C ARG A 74 -1.24 16.15 7.57
N LYS A 75 -0.85 16.46 8.82
CA LYS A 75 0.00 15.58 9.66
C LYS A 75 -0.71 14.27 9.96
N THR A 76 -1.99 14.35 10.31
CA THR A 76 -2.81 13.16 10.54
C THR A 76 -2.93 12.30 9.28
N TYR A 77 -3.17 12.92 8.13
CA TYR A 77 -3.24 12.21 6.84
C TYR A 77 -1.95 11.44 6.54
N PHE A 78 -0.80 12.10 6.62
CA PHE A 78 0.47 11.46 6.29
C PHE A 78 0.86 10.35 7.27
N ARG A 79 0.63 10.55 8.57
CA ARG A 79 0.87 9.51 9.57
C ARG A 79 0.06 8.25 9.28
N GLU A 80 -1.22 8.39 8.96
CA GLU A 80 -2.05 7.25 8.59
C GLU A 80 -1.67 6.67 7.23
N LEU A 81 -1.26 7.51 6.26
CA LEU A 81 -0.78 7.05 4.96
C LEU A 81 0.44 6.13 5.12
N PHE A 82 1.44 6.52 5.91
CA PHE A 82 2.64 5.71 6.15
C PHE A 82 2.32 4.39 6.85
N ARG A 83 1.47 4.46 7.88
CA ARG A 83 0.98 3.27 8.57
C ARG A 83 0.31 2.31 7.58
N LEU A 84 -0.58 2.80 6.71
CA LEU A 84 -1.27 1.97 5.72
C LEU A 84 -0.33 1.45 4.63
N GLN A 85 0.64 2.25 4.18
CA GLN A 85 1.67 1.81 3.23
C GLN A 85 2.55 0.70 3.81
N THR A 86 2.84 0.75 5.12
CA THR A 86 3.55 -0.32 5.82
C THR A 86 2.75 -1.63 5.79
N GLU A 87 1.43 -1.56 6.04
CA GLU A 87 0.57 -2.73 5.91
C GLU A 87 0.44 -3.25 4.47
N LEU A 88 0.48 -2.35 3.47
CA LEU A 88 0.50 -2.74 2.06
C LEU A 88 1.79 -3.50 1.68
N ILE A 89 2.94 -3.15 2.26
CA ILE A 89 4.18 -3.91 2.06
C ILE A 89 4.04 -5.33 2.62
N LYS A 90 3.47 -5.48 3.83
CA LYS A 90 3.20 -6.80 4.42
C LYS A 90 2.25 -7.63 3.54
N LEU A 91 1.20 -6.99 2.99
CA LEU A 91 0.29 -7.63 2.05
C LEU A 91 1.03 -8.10 0.80
N GLN A 92 1.89 -7.25 0.22
CA GLN A 92 2.67 -7.58 -0.97
C GLN A 92 3.58 -8.80 -0.72
N ASP A 93 4.26 -8.84 0.42
CA ASP A 93 5.14 -9.96 0.77
C ASP A 93 4.32 -11.24 0.94
N TRP A 94 3.16 -11.16 1.60
CA TRP A 94 2.24 -12.28 1.72
C TRP A 94 1.75 -12.78 0.36
N VAL A 95 1.37 -11.88 -0.56
CA VAL A 95 0.92 -12.23 -1.92
C VAL A 95 2.02 -13.01 -2.66
N GLN A 96 3.26 -12.53 -2.60
CA GLN A 96 4.41 -13.21 -3.23
C GLN A 96 4.65 -14.59 -2.62
N HIS A 97 4.69 -14.68 -1.28
CA HIS A 97 5.00 -15.93 -0.59
C HIS A 97 3.92 -17.00 -0.79
N THR A 98 2.64 -16.60 -0.86
CA THR A 98 1.53 -17.53 -1.06
C THR A 98 1.24 -17.83 -2.53
N GLY A 99 1.78 -17.03 -3.46
CA GLY A 99 1.43 -17.10 -4.87
C GLY A 99 0.01 -16.61 -5.17
N TYR A 100 -0.60 -15.84 -4.26
CA TYR A 100 -1.94 -15.28 -4.47
C TYR A 100 -1.93 -14.36 -5.70
N ARG A 101 -3.09 -14.23 -6.36
CA ARG A 101 -3.26 -13.42 -7.58
C ARG A 101 -4.25 -12.31 -7.28
N LEU A 102 -3.79 -11.07 -7.21
CA LEU A 102 -4.62 -9.94 -6.78
C LEU A 102 -4.87 -8.96 -7.94
N VAL A 103 -6.15 -8.66 -8.19
CA VAL A 103 -6.57 -7.58 -9.09
C VAL A 103 -7.35 -6.55 -8.29
N VAL A 104 -6.98 -5.28 -8.44
CA VAL A 104 -7.72 -4.15 -7.89
C VAL A 104 -8.18 -3.27 -9.05
N VAL A 105 -9.48 -2.99 -9.11
CA VAL A 105 -10.09 -2.20 -10.18
C VAL A 105 -10.45 -0.81 -9.67
N PHE A 106 -9.97 0.23 -10.34
CA PHE A 106 -10.27 1.62 -10.03
C PHE A 106 -11.25 2.20 -11.05
N GLU A 107 -12.50 2.37 -10.63
CA GLU A 107 -13.57 3.00 -11.41
C GLU A 107 -14.02 4.30 -10.75
N GLY A 108 -14.65 5.17 -11.54
CA GLY A 108 -15.12 6.47 -11.09
C GLY A 108 -15.08 7.53 -12.20
N ARG A 109 -15.75 8.66 -11.94
CA ARG A 109 -15.86 9.78 -12.87
C ARG A 109 -14.48 10.40 -13.15
N ASP A 110 -14.39 11.13 -14.26
CA ASP A 110 -13.22 11.94 -14.55
C ASP A 110 -12.99 12.95 -13.43
N ALA A 111 -11.71 13.19 -13.10
CA ALA A 111 -11.27 14.03 -11.98
C ALA A 111 -11.71 13.58 -10.57
N ALA A 112 -12.19 12.34 -10.37
CA ALA A 112 -12.54 11.82 -9.04
C ALA A 112 -11.33 11.50 -8.13
N GLY A 113 -10.09 11.62 -8.63
CA GLY A 113 -8.87 11.38 -7.84
C GLY A 113 -8.29 9.96 -7.92
N LYS A 114 -8.75 9.11 -8.85
CA LYS A 114 -8.27 7.71 -9.01
C LYS A 114 -6.75 7.61 -9.15
N GLY A 115 -6.16 8.42 -10.02
CA GLY A 115 -4.71 8.44 -10.24
C GLY A 115 -3.91 8.79 -8.99
N GLY A 116 -4.43 9.70 -8.15
CA GLY A 116 -3.81 10.05 -6.87
C GLY A 116 -3.81 8.87 -5.90
N VAL A 117 -4.93 8.15 -5.79
CA VAL A 117 -5.03 6.95 -4.95
C VAL A 117 -4.06 5.86 -5.44
N ILE A 118 -4.04 5.58 -6.75
CA ILE A 118 -3.12 4.61 -7.34
C ILE A 118 -1.67 5.00 -7.03
N LYS A 119 -1.31 6.28 -7.23
CA LYS A 119 0.05 6.80 -6.94
C LYS A 119 0.44 6.53 -5.49
N ARG A 120 -0.45 6.81 -4.52
CA ARG A 120 -0.19 6.58 -3.09
C ARG A 120 -0.03 5.09 -2.74
N ILE A 121 -0.78 4.21 -3.38
CA ILE A 121 -0.62 2.76 -3.21
C ILE A 121 0.72 2.30 -3.76
N THR A 122 1.10 2.73 -4.97
CA THR A 122 2.30 2.25 -5.64
C THR A 122 3.61 2.84 -5.12
N GLN A 123 3.56 4.01 -4.45
CA GLN A 123 4.75 4.76 -4.04
C GLN A 123 5.75 3.94 -3.19
N ARG A 124 5.27 2.99 -2.39
CA ARG A 124 6.10 2.16 -1.49
C ARG A 124 6.10 0.68 -1.84
N LEU A 125 5.48 0.29 -2.95
CA LEU A 125 5.41 -1.11 -3.40
C LEU A 125 6.49 -1.40 -4.44
N ASN A 126 6.96 -2.64 -4.47
CA ASN A 126 7.93 -3.12 -5.45
C ASN A 126 7.26 -3.22 -6.83
N PRO A 127 7.74 -2.49 -7.85
CA PRO A 127 7.13 -2.45 -9.18
C PRO A 127 7.20 -3.79 -9.93
N ARG A 128 8.04 -4.73 -9.49
CA ARG A 128 8.09 -6.09 -10.06
C ARG A 128 6.93 -6.97 -9.62
N VAL A 129 6.28 -6.59 -8.52
CA VAL A 129 5.20 -7.36 -7.88
C VAL A 129 3.87 -6.67 -8.10
N CYS A 130 3.84 -5.35 -7.93
CA CYS A 130 2.67 -4.52 -8.13
C CYS A 130 2.84 -3.65 -9.38
N ARG A 131 1.98 -3.85 -10.40
CA ARG A 131 1.98 -3.04 -11.62
C ARG A 131 0.65 -2.38 -11.88
N VAL A 132 0.71 -1.20 -12.48
CA VAL A 132 -0.46 -0.44 -12.93
C VAL A 132 -0.70 -0.73 -14.40
N VAL A 133 -1.97 -0.92 -14.76
CA VAL A 133 -2.42 -1.09 -16.14
C VAL A 133 -3.43 -0.01 -16.44
N ALA A 134 -3.04 0.89 -17.35
CA ALA A 134 -3.90 1.94 -17.88
C ALA A 134 -3.98 1.76 -19.39
N LEU A 135 -5.05 1.13 -19.88
CA LEU A 135 -5.22 0.89 -21.31
C LEU A 135 -5.74 2.14 -22.02
N PRO A 136 -5.17 2.50 -23.18
CA PRO A 136 -5.72 3.56 -24.00
C PRO A 136 -7.05 3.16 -24.62
N ALA A 137 -7.67 4.09 -25.37
CA ALA A 137 -8.83 3.80 -26.20
C ALA A 137 -8.56 2.56 -27.09
N PRO A 138 -9.55 1.68 -27.29
CA PRO A 138 -9.36 0.47 -28.07
C PRO A 138 -9.03 0.80 -29.54
N THR A 139 -8.05 0.11 -30.09
CA THR A 139 -7.71 0.13 -31.51
C THR A 139 -8.84 -0.47 -32.36
N ASP A 140 -8.85 -0.19 -33.66
CA ASP A 140 -9.87 -0.72 -34.57
C ASP A 140 -9.85 -2.26 -34.68
N ARG A 141 -8.71 -2.88 -34.35
CA ARG A 141 -8.63 -4.34 -34.22
C ARG A 141 -9.30 -4.81 -32.93
N GLU A 142 -8.98 -4.19 -31.79
CA GLU A 142 -9.58 -4.54 -30.48
C GLU A 142 -11.09 -4.32 -30.46
N LYS A 143 -11.60 -3.29 -31.15
CA LYS A 143 -13.06 -3.06 -31.30
C LYS A 143 -13.78 -4.22 -31.98
N ARG A 144 -13.09 -4.97 -32.86
CA ARG A 144 -13.62 -6.15 -33.58
C ARG A 144 -13.29 -7.47 -32.87
N GLN A 145 -12.50 -7.43 -31.80
CA GLN A 145 -12.20 -8.59 -30.97
C GLN A 145 -13.28 -8.78 -29.91
N TRP A 146 -13.22 -9.91 -29.21
CA TRP A 146 -14.03 -10.08 -28.01
C TRP A 146 -13.60 -9.05 -26.96
N TYR A 147 -14.55 -8.33 -26.38
CA TYR A 147 -14.28 -7.15 -25.53
C TYR A 147 -13.31 -7.42 -24.37
N PHE A 148 -13.44 -8.57 -23.70
CA PHE A 148 -12.58 -8.93 -22.58
C PHE A 148 -11.16 -9.34 -23.02
N GLN A 149 -10.96 -9.68 -24.30
CA GLN A 149 -9.70 -10.18 -24.83
C GLN A 149 -8.54 -9.22 -24.61
N ARG A 150 -8.77 -7.90 -24.63
CA ARG A 150 -7.73 -6.91 -24.38
C ARG A 150 -7.29 -6.83 -22.91
N TYR A 151 -8.13 -7.27 -21.96
CA TYR A 151 -7.84 -7.20 -20.53
C TYR A 151 -7.18 -8.48 -19.99
N VAL A 152 -7.53 -9.64 -20.56
CA VAL A 152 -7.02 -10.96 -20.14
C VAL A 152 -5.48 -11.02 -20.08
N PRO A 153 -4.71 -10.48 -21.05
CA PRO A 153 -3.25 -10.49 -21.00
C PRO A 153 -2.66 -9.73 -19.81
N HIS A 154 -3.44 -8.85 -19.19
CA HIS A 154 -2.99 -8.02 -18.09
C HIS A 154 -3.36 -8.58 -16.72
N LEU A 155 -4.07 -9.70 -16.64
CA LEU A 155 -4.37 -10.36 -15.37
C LEU A 155 -3.08 -10.84 -14.67
N PRO A 156 -3.06 -10.88 -13.32
CA PRO A 156 -1.88 -11.24 -12.54
C PRO A 156 -1.49 -12.70 -12.73
N ALA A 157 -0.19 -12.94 -12.86
CA ALA A 157 0.39 -14.25 -12.59
C ALA A 157 0.51 -14.50 -11.07
N SER A 158 0.91 -15.71 -10.71
CA SER A 158 1.11 -16.11 -9.30
C SER A 158 2.03 -15.13 -8.56
N GLY A 159 1.57 -14.58 -7.45
CA GLY A 159 2.33 -13.62 -6.64
C GLY A 159 2.32 -12.19 -7.16
N GLU A 160 1.54 -11.88 -8.20
CA GLU A 160 1.40 -10.53 -8.74
C GLU A 160 0.17 -9.79 -8.22
N ILE A 161 0.32 -8.47 -8.12
CA ILE A 161 -0.73 -7.50 -7.87
C ILE A 161 -0.89 -6.63 -9.12
N VAL A 162 -2.12 -6.52 -9.63
CA VAL A 162 -2.43 -5.65 -10.77
C VAL A 162 -3.46 -4.61 -10.37
N LEU A 163 -3.09 -3.35 -10.53
CA LEU A 163 -3.98 -2.20 -10.36
C LEU A 163 -4.48 -1.75 -11.74
N LEU A 164 -5.78 -1.89 -11.99
CA LEU A 164 -6.41 -1.46 -13.25
C LEU A 164 -6.93 -0.02 -13.10
N ASP A 165 -6.27 0.94 -13.75
CA ASP A 165 -6.81 2.30 -13.92
C ASP A 165 -7.79 2.29 -15.10
N ARG A 166 -9.08 2.17 -14.76
CA ARG A 166 -10.17 1.75 -15.65
C ARG A 166 -10.05 0.28 -16.07
N SER A 167 -11.19 -0.34 -16.26
CA SER A 167 -11.30 -1.77 -16.52
C SER A 167 -12.34 -2.07 -17.61
N TRP A 168 -12.77 -3.33 -17.69
CA TRP A 168 -13.91 -3.76 -18.50
C TRP A 168 -15.23 -3.10 -18.08
N TYR A 169 -15.31 -2.44 -16.93
CA TYR A 169 -16.49 -1.64 -16.54
C TYR A 169 -16.66 -0.36 -17.37
N ASN A 170 -15.67 0.05 -18.17
CA ASN A 170 -15.81 1.15 -19.12
C ASN A 170 -17.05 0.99 -20.03
N ARG A 171 -17.36 -0.25 -20.43
CA ARG A 171 -18.54 -0.55 -21.25
C ARG A 171 -19.88 -0.32 -20.53
N ALA A 172 -19.91 -0.47 -19.22
CA ALA A 172 -21.12 -0.26 -18.42
C ALA A 172 -21.38 1.23 -18.11
N GLY A 173 -20.35 2.07 -18.18
CA GLY A 173 -20.42 3.51 -17.91
C GLY A 173 -20.33 4.36 -19.18
N VAL A 174 -19.13 4.45 -19.76
CA VAL A 174 -18.78 5.42 -20.81
C VAL A 174 -19.29 5.00 -22.20
N GLU A 175 -19.37 3.71 -22.52
CA GLU A 175 -19.86 3.25 -23.85
C GLU A 175 -21.39 3.27 -23.99
N ARG A 176 -22.15 3.57 -22.93
CA ARG A 176 -23.62 3.62 -22.94
C ARG A 176 -24.20 5.04 -23.01
N VAL A 177 -23.36 6.08 -23.00
CA VAL A 177 -23.77 7.50 -23.04
C VAL A 177 -23.51 8.09 -24.42
#